data_AF-A0A3D0RS04-F1
#
_entry.id   AF-A0A3D0RS04-F1
#
_cell.length_a   1.000
_cell.length_b   1.000
_cell.length_c   1.000
_cell.angle_alpha   90.00
_cell.angle_beta   90.00
_cell.angle_gamma   90.00
#
_symmetry.space_group_name_H-M   'P 1'
#
loop_
_entity.id
_entity.type
_entity.pdbx_description
1 polymer ?
#
loop_
_entity_poly.entity_id
_entity_poly.type
_entity_poly.pdbx_seq_one_letter_code
_entity_poly.pdbx_strand_id
1 'polypeptide(L)'
;VSWARRCVTLLTLSALAHPHWNIRPTKFDVAQALMFALNTDLIRAQLLTEIVYRQKDFRLSTFDEIKPDIQERVTYALGERYTTLRNWIEEYRSSFPTPLDFFLRKLFGEVISQNGFGFHTNLDAVRIAASLIESIKKFRNAMEPSIIGMDTPSFDLGREYFAMLEDGVIAAQYLESWRSEDKDAVLVAPAYSFLMMNRPASIQFWLEPGSSGWSQRPSQPLTHPYVLSRHWVEGKLWMDSDEVEAEKTTLARLVGGLLSRCREKVYLAISDLGESGSEQRGSLLRAFQKVLQSQE
;
A
#
# COMPACT_ATOMS: atom_id res chain seq x y z
N VAL A 1 5.55 4.38 4.21
CA VAL A 1 6.23 4.75 2.94
C VAL A 1 7.25 3.70 2.48
N SER A 2 8.10 3.12 3.34
CA SER A 2 9.07 2.08 2.96
C SER A 2 8.43 0.74 2.52
N TRP A 3 7.34 0.34 3.17
CA TRP A 3 6.64 -0.93 2.96
C TRP A 3 5.99 -1.09 1.58
N ALA A 4 5.26 -0.07 1.12
CA ALA A 4 4.65 -0.07 -0.21
C ALA A 4 5.69 -0.24 -1.32
N ARG A 5 6.87 0.38 -1.17
CA ARG A 5 7.96 0.31 -2.17
C ARG A 5 8.49 -1.11 -2.38
N ARG A 6 8.53 -1.93 -1.33
CA ARG A 6 9.05 -3.31 -1.39
C ARG A 6 8.06 -4.25 -2.10
N CYS A 7 6.77 -4.13 -1.80
CA CYS A 7 5.72 -4.83 -2.56
C CYS A 7 5.68 -4.37 -4.02
N VAL A 8 5.72 -3.05 -4.25
CA VAL A 8 5.76 -2.47 -5.60
C VAL A 8 6.96 -2.98 -6.38
N THR A 9 8.13 -3.12 -5.75
CA THR A 9 9.32 -3.72 -6.41
C THR A 9 9.03 -5.12 -6.96
N LEU A 10 8.46 -6.01 -6.14
CA LEU A 10 8.15 -7.38 -6.56
C LEU A 10 7.10 -7.39 -7.67
N LEU A 11 6.04 -6.60 -7.54
CA LEU A 11 4.98 -6.48 -8.55
C LEU A 11 5.52 -5.89 -9.86
N THR A 12 6.38 -4.87 -9.80
CA THR A 12 7.02 -4.29 -10.99
C THR A 12 7.90 -5.32 -11.70
N LEU A 13 8.72 -6.08 -10.96
CA LEU A 13 9.55 -7.15 -11.55
C LEU A 13 8.69 -8.26 -12.16
N SER A 14 7.56 -8.61 -11.52
CA SER A 14 6.59 -9.55 -12.10
C SER A 14 5.98 -9.04 -13.40
N ALA A 15 5.53 -7.78 -13.47
CA ALA A 15 4.99 -7.20 -14.69
C ALA A 15 6.03 -7.13 -15.81
N LEU A 16 7.30 -6.84 -15.48
CA LEU A 16 8.40 -6.93 -16.44
C LEU A 16 8.61 -8.37 -16.91
N ALA A 17 8.59 -9.37 -16.03
CA ALA A 17 8.81 -10.76 -16.44
C ALA A 17 7.66 -11.38 -17.27
N HIS A 18 6.47 -10.77 -17.29
CA HIS A 18 5.27 -11.31 -17.97
C HIS A 18 4.72 -10.29 -19.00
N PRO A 19 5.41 -10.08 -20.14
CA PRO A 19 4.99 -9.08 -21.13
C PRO A 19 3.60 -9.37 -21.73
N HIS A 20 3.14 -10.62 -21.74
CA HIS A 20 1.80 -11.02 -22.22
C HIS A 20 0.66 -10.48 -21.35
N TRP A 21 0.93 -10.04 -20.10
CA TRP A 21 -0.08 -9.36 -19.28
C TRP A 21 -0.42 -7.96 -19.80
N ASN A 22 0.44 -7.38 -20.64
CA ASN A 22 0.34 -6.01 -21.15
C ASN A 22 0.23 -4.93 -20.05
N ILE A 23 0.67 -5.25 -18.83
CA ILE A 23 0.79 -4.31 -17.71
C ILE A 23 2.11 -3.58 -17.87
N ARG A 24 2.07 -2.26 -18.12
CA ARG A 24 3.25 -1.43 -18.43
C ARG A 24 3.65 -0.59 -17.21
N PRO A 25 4.61 -1.04 -16.38
CA PRO A 25 5.05 -0.25 -15.24
C PRO A 25 5.53 1.14 -15.68
N THR A 26 5.29 2.15 -14.84
CA THR A 26 5.82 3.48 -15.13
C THR A 26 7.34 3.47 -14.97
N LYS A 27 8.05 4.41 -15.63
CA LYS A 27 9.49 4.58 -15.38
C LYS A 27 9.80 4.83 -13.91
N PHE A 28 8.90 5.49 -13.19
CA PHE A 28 9.04 5.71 -11.76
C PHE A 28 9.04 4.39 -10.98
N ASP A 29 8.08 3.50 -11.26
CA ASP A 29 7.99 2.20 -10.58
C ASP A 29 9.20 1.32 -10.90
N VAL A 30 9.66 1.31 -12.16
CA VAL A 30 10.87 0.58 -12.56
C VAL A 30 12.11 1.15 -11.86
N ALA A 31 12.24 2.47 -11.76
CA ALA A 31 13.36 3.08 -11.04
C ALA A 31 13.33 2.73 -9.55
N GLN A 32 12.15 2.73 -8.91
CA GLN A 32 12.03 2.28 -7.52
C GLN A 32 12.37 0.79 -7.37
N ALA A 33 11.91 -0.04 -8.30
CA ALA A 33 12.18 -1.48 -8.29
C ALA A 33 13.67 -1.77 -8.45
N LEU A 34 14.35 -1.12 -9.39
CA LEU A 34 15.81 -1.27 -9.58
C LEU A 34 16.60 -0.69 -8.42
N MET A 35 16.20 0.46 -7.88
CA MET A 35 16.82 1.06 -6.69
C MET A 35 16.85 0.05 -5.53
N PHE A 36 15.69 -0.55 -5.25
CA PHE A 36 15.57 -1.51 -4.16
C PHE A 36 16.24 -2.84 -4.50
N ALA A 37 15.88 -3.48 -5.61
CA ALA A 37 16.40 -4.80 -5.98
C ALA A 37 17.92 -4.83 -6.09
N LEU A 38 18.54 -3.81 -6.69
CA LEU A 38 19.98 -3.74 -6.93
C LEU A 38 20.77 -3.09 -5.79
N ASN A 39 20.09 -2.75 -4.67
CA ASN A 39 20.65 -2.09 -3.50
C ASN A 39 21.48 -0.85 -3.87
N THR A 40 20.85 0.12 -4.54
CA THR A 40 21.50 1.34 -5.03
C THR A 40 20.72 2.60 -4.65
N ASP A 41 21.31 3.77 -4.88
CA ASP A 41 20.65 5.05 -4.70
C ASP A 41 19.67 5.38 -5.85
N LEU A 42 18.71 6.25 -5.56
CA LEU A 42 17.65 6.61 -6.50
C LEU A 42 18.19 7.27 -7.78
N ILE A 43 19.29 8.03 -7.70
CA ILE A 43 19.83 8.78 -8.84
C ILE A 43 20.38 7.80 -9.86
N ARG A 44 21.21 6.83 -9.41
CA ARG A 44 21.74 5.79 -10.29
C ARG A 44 20.65 4.88 -10.83
N ALA A 45 19.64 4.54 -10.02
CA ALA A 45 18.51 3.74 -10.46
C ALA A 45 17.70 4.44 -11.56
N GLN A 46 17.40 5.73 -11.39
CA GLN A 46 16.71 6.54 -12.41
C GLN A 46 17.51 6.63 -13.70
N LEU A 47 18.82 6.93 -13.60
CA LEU A 47 19.70 7.00 -14.76
C LEU A 47 19.73 5.67 -15.53
N LEU A 48 19.81 4.55 -14.81
CA LEU A 48 19.75 3.22 -15.39
C LEU A 48 18.39 2.98 -16.08
N THR A 49 17.27 3.23 -15.40
CA THR A 49 15.92 3.03 -15.94
C THR A 49 15.67 3.84 -17.21
N GLU A 50 16.07 5.12 -17.24
CA GLU A 50 15.88 5.99 -18.41
C GLU A 50 16.53 5.43 -19.68
N ILE A 51 17.60 4.67 -19.52
CA ILE A 51 18.38 4.14 -20.63
C ILE A 51 17.92 2.72 -20.97
N VAL A 52 17.75 1.87 -19.95
CA VAL A 52 17.54 0.44 -20.19
C VAL A 52 16.10 0.04 -20.39
N TYR A 53 15.14 0.81 -19.88
CA TYR A 53 13.73 0.44 -19.93
C TYR A 53 12.99 1.15 -21.06
N ARG A 54 12.51 0.35 -22.04
CA ARG A 54 11.62 0.83 -23.10
C ARG A 54 10.18 0.37 -22.83
N GLN A 55 9.35 1.29 -22.34
CA GLN A 55 7.98 1.01 -21.94
C GLN A 55 7.07 0.48 -23.07
N LYS A 56 7.33 0.86 -24.33
CA LYS A 56 6.51 0.41 -25.48
C LYS A 56 6.63 -1.08 -25.76
N ASP A 57 7.83 -1.63 -25.58
CA ASP A 57 8.18 -2.99 -26.02
C ASP A 57 8.46 -3.93 -24.84
N PHE A 58 8.26 -3.48 -23.60
CA PHE A 58 8.63 -4.19 -22.36
C PHE A 58 10.11 -4.60 -22.32
N ARG A 59 10.96 -3.98 -23.14
CA ARG A 59 12.35 -4.40 -23.33
C ARG A 59 13.25 -3.78 -22.26
N LEU A 60 14.12 -4.63 -21.71
CA LEU A 60 15.26 -4.25 -20.89
C LEU A 60 16.55 -4.41 -21.72
N SER A 61 17.16 -3.29 -22.12
CA SER A 61 18.42 -3.33 -22.88
C SER A 61 19.59 -3.79 -22.00
N THR A 62 20.69 -4.19 -22.63
CA THR A 62 21.89 -4.61 -21.90
C THR A 62 22.61 -3.40 -21.29
N PHE A 63 23.45 -3.65 -20.28
CA PHE A 63 24.32 -2.61 -19.73
C PHE A 63 25.41 -2.18 -20.72
N ASP A 64 25.84 -3.10 -21.60
CA ASP A 64 26.87 -2.85 -22.61
C ASP A 64 26.42 -1.87 -23.71
N GLU A 65 25.11 -1.73 -23.93
CA GLU A 65 24.54 -0.74 -24.85
C GLU A 65 24.58 0.70 -24.29
N ILE A 66 24.92 0.89 -23.00
CA ILE A 66 25.03 2.20 -22.35
C ILE A 66 26.35 2.86 -22.74
N LYS A 67 26.33 4.17 -23.03
CA LYS A 67 27.56 4.93 -23.34
C LYS A 67 28.56 4.88 -22.18
N PRO A 68 29.89 4.79 -22.45
CA PRO A 68 30.91 4.62 -21.41
C PRO A 68 30.90 5.69 -20.31
N ASP A 69 30.67 6.95 -20.68
CA ASP A 69 30.58 8.09 -19.76
C ASP A 69 29.42 7.94 -18.74
N ILE A 70 28.32 7.33 -19.17
CA ILE A 70 27.19 7.01 -18.29
C ILE A 70 27.45 5.74 -17.48
N GLN A 71 28.10 4.73 -18.08
CA GLN A 71 28.47 3.50 -17.35
C GLN A 71 29.32 3.82 -16.11
N GLU A 72 30.27 4.75 -16.22
CA GLU A 72 31.06 5.21 -15.07
C GLU A 72 30.19 5.85 -13.98
N ARG A 73 29.17 6.63 -14.35
CA ARG A 73 28.23 7.26 -13.40
C ARG A 73 27.35 6.25 -12.68
N VAL A 74 26.91 5.20 -13.38
CA VAL A 74 26.12 4.09 -12.80
C VAL A 74 27.02 3.13 -12.01
N THR A 75 28.30 3.03 -12.38
CA THR A 75 29.32 2.09 -11.90
C THR A 75 29.19 0.66 -12.47
N TYR A 76 30.32 0.05 -12.81
CA TYR A 76 30.37 -1.33 -13.31
C TYR A 76 29.81 -2.35 -12.31
N ALA A 77 30.03 -2.17 -11.00
CA ALA A 77 29.50 -3.09 -9.99
C ALA A 77 27.96 -3.11 -9.95
N LEU A 78 27.30 -1.97 -10.20
CA LEU A 78 25.86 -1.90 -10.36
C LEU A 78 25.40 -2.48 -11.71
N GLY A 79 26.18 -2.23 -12.77
CA GLY A 79 25.98 -2.82 -14.09
C GLY A 79 25.94 -4.34 -14.04
N GLU A 80 26.89 -4.98 -13.36
CA GLU A 80 26.92 -6.44 -13.17
C GLU A 80 25.64 -6.96 -12.50
N ARG A 81 25.21 -6.36 -11.39
CA ARG A 81 23.97 -6.76 -10.69
C ARG A 81 22.74 -6.60 -11.58
N TYR A 82 22.67 -5.51 -12.34
CA TYR A 82 21.60 -5.30 -13.31
C TYR A 82 21.63 -6.38 -14.40
N THR A 83 22.81 -6.68 -14.96
CA THR A 83 22.98 -7.72 -15.98
C THR A 83 22.56 -9.09 -15.46
N THR A 84 22.90 -9.45 -14.22
CA THR A 84 22.41 -10.69 -13.58
C THR A 84 20.88 -10.74 -13.51
N LEU A 85 20.24 -9.69 -12.99
CA LEU A 85 18.78 -9.62 -12.89
C LEU A 85 18.11 -9.67 -14.26
N ARG A 86 18.61 -8.91 -15.22
CA ARG A 86 18.09 -8.86 -16.59
C ARG A 86 18.17 -10.23 -17.25
N ASN A 87 19.33 -10.88 -17.21
CA ASN A 87 19.54 -12.16 -17.87
C ASN A 87 18.61 -13.22 -17.28
N TRP A 88 18.44 -13.24 -15.96
CA TRP A 88 17.48 -14.13 -15.30
C TRP A 88 16.04 -13.88 -15.77
N ILE A 89 15.62 -12.61 -15.91
CA ILE A 89 14.28 -12.27 -16.43
C ILE A 89 14.10 -12.71 -17.90
N GLU A 90 15.10 -12.51 -18.76
CA GLU A 90 15.01 -12.91 -20.16
C GLU A 90 15.04 -14.44 -20.34
N GLU A 91 15.79 -15.15 -19.49
CA GLU A 91 15.77 -16.61 -19.43
C GLU A 91 14.40 -17.14 -19.00
N TYR A 92 13.80 -16.53 -17.97
CA TYR A 92 12.43 -16.83 -17.56
C TYR A 92 11.42 -16.61 -18.71
N ARG A 93 11.50 -15.46 -19.40
CA ARG A 93 10.63 -15.12 -20.55
C ARG A 93 10.75 -16.09 -21.72
N SER A 94 11.91 -16.74 -21.86
CA SER A 94 12.16 -17.74 -22.91
C SER A 94 11.60 -19.12 -22.55
N SER A 95 11.15 -19.30 -21.31
CA SER A 95 10.58 -20.54 -20.78
C SER A 95 9.05 -20.48 -20.71
N PHE A 96 8.39 -21.61 -20.41
CA PHE A 96 6.94 -21.60 -20.19
C PHE A 96 6.60 -20.81 -18.91
N PRO A 97 5.63 -19.87 -18.95
CA PRO A 97 5.26 -19.09 -17.79
C PRO A 97 4.82 -19.96 -16.62
N THR A 98 5.35 -19.67 -15.43
CA THR A 98 4.92 -20.34 -14.19
C THR A 98 3.91 -19.47 -13.45
N PRO A 99 3.04 -20.07 -12.61
CA PRO A 99 2.22 -19.31 -11.66
C PRO A 99 3.02 -18.24 -10.90
N LEU A 100 2.41 -17.08 -10.68
CA LEU A 100 3.08 -15.89 -10.14
C LEU A 100 3.76 -16.13 -8.77
N ASP A 101 3.17 -16.94 -7.88
CA ASP A 101 3.79 -17.30 -6.60
C ASP A 101 5.05 -18.15 -6.78
N PHE A 102 5.08 -19.04 -7.78
CA PHE A 102 6.28 -19.82 -8.12
C PHE A 102 7.36 -18.96 -8.77
N PHE A 103 6.97 -18.05 -9.67
CA PHE A 103 7.89 -17.06 -10.24
C PHE A 103 8.57 -16.25 -9.14
N LEU A 104 7.80 -15.66 -8.22
CA LEU A 104 8.36 -14.83 -7.14
C LEU A 104 9.25 -15.63 -6.18
N ARG A 105 8.91 -16.90 -5.90
CA ARG A 105 9.77 -17.79 -5.10
C ARG A 105 11.13 -18.03 -5.76
N LYS A 106 11.14 -18.30 -7.08
CA LYS A 106 12.38 -18.49 -7.84
C LYS A 106 13.20 -17.20 -7.91
N LEU A 107 12.58 -16.09 -8.33
CA LEU A 107 13.23 -14.77 -8.38
C LEU A 107 13.88 -14.41 -7.04
N PHE A 108 13.14 -14.65 -5.95
CA PHE A 108 13.63 -14.41 -4.60
C PHE A 108 14.84 -15.28 -4.26
N GLY A 109 14.70 -16.60 -4.38
CA GLY A 109 15.75 -17.55 -3.99
C GLY A 109 17.01 -17.47 -4.86
N GLU A 110 16.86 -17.18 -6.14
CA GLU A 110 17.96 -17.27 -7.11
C GLU A 110 18.67 -15.92 -7.34
N VAL A 111 17.97 -14.79 -7.20
CA VAL A 111 18.52 -13.47 -7.57
C VAL A 111 18.45 -12.47 -6.42
N ILE A 112 17.26 -12.01 -6.06
CA ILE A 112 17.13 -10.78 -5.26
C ILE A 112 17.50 -10.95 -3.78
N SER A 113 17.61 -12.18 -3.29
CA SER A 113 18.13 -12.50 -1.94
C SER A 113 19.64 -12.75 -1.90
N GLN A 114 20.32 -12.77 -3.05
CA GLN A 114 21.76 -13.01 -3.15
C GLN A 114 22.58 -11.79 -2.68
N ASN A 115 23.84 -12.02 -2.31
CA ASN A 115 24.72 -10.95 -1.83
C ASN A 115 24.82 -9.80 -2.86
N GLY A 116 24.71 -8.56 -2.37
CA GLY A 116 24.69 -7.35 -3.19
C GLY A 116 23.30 -6.90 -3.65
N PHE A 117 22.25 -7.73 -3.48
CA PHE A 117 20.86 -7.34 -3.77
C PHE A 117 20.11 -6.88 -2.51
N GLY A 118 19.05 -6.08 -2.70
CA GLY A 118 18.37 -5.37 -1.61
C GLY A 118 17.60 -6.23 -0.62
N PHE A 119 17.32 -7.50 -0.94
CA PHE A 119 16.64 -8.41 0.00
C PHE A 119 17.61 -9.26 0.83
N HIS A 120 18.92 -9.22 0.54
CA HIS A 120 19.90 -10.08 1.20
C HIS A 120 20.03 -9.82 2.71
N THR A 121 20.14 -8.55 3.11
CA THR A 121 20.35 -8.16 4.50
C THR A 121 19.09 -7.61 5.18
N ASN A 122 18.00 -7.44 4.42
CA ASN A 122 16.79 -6.77 4.89
C ASN A 122 15.71 -7.79 5.29
N LEU A 123 15.70 -8.18 6.57
CA LEU A 123 14.73 -9.14 7.11
C LEU A 123 13.27 -8.70 6.94
N ASP A 124 12.98 -7.40 6.98
CA ASP A 124 11.63 -6.90 6.73
C ASP A 124 11.21 -7.10 5.28
N ALA A 125 12.12 -6.85 4.34
CA ALA A 125 11.87 -7.08 2.93
C ALA A 125 11.68 -8.57 2.61
N VAL A 126 12.41 -9.45 3.29
CA VAL A 126 12.23 -10.90 3.23
C VAL A 126 10.83 -11.28 3.70
N ARG A 127 10.38 -10.74 4.86
CA ARG A 127 9.03 -10.99 5.39
C ARG A 127 7.95 -10.51 4.43
N ILE A 128 8.13 -9.33 3.82
CA ILE A 128 7.19 -8.79 2.82
C ILE A 128 7.11 -9.70 1.60
N ALA A 129 8.27 -10.14 1.08
CA ALA A 129 8.29 -11.06 -0.06
C ALA A 129 7.56 -12.36 0.26
N ALA A 130 7.83 -12.96 1.44
CA ALA A 130 7.17 -14.18 1.89
C ALA A 130 5.65 -14.01 2.02
N SER A 131 5.20 -12.91 2.63
CA SER A 131 3.78 -12.61 2.78
C SER A 131 3.10 -12.36 1.43
N LEU A 132 3.78 -11.74 0.46
CA LEU A 132 3.23 -11.49 -0.88
C LEU A 132 3.05 -12.79 -1.64
N ILE A 133 4.09 -13.62 -1.62
CA ILE A 133 4.08 -14.96 -2.20
C ILE A 133 2.94 -15.80 -1.62
N GLU A 134 2.74 -15.75 -0.30
CA GLU A 134 1.68 -16.50 0.36
C GLU A 134 0.28 -15.96 0.00
N SER A 135 0.13 -14.64 -0.13
CA SER A 135 -1.10 -14.01 -0.61
C SER A 135 -1.47 -14.49 -2.02
N ILE A 136 -0.51 -14.47 -2.94
CA ILE A 136 -0.71 -14.89 -4.32
C ILE A 136 -1.01 -16.40 -4.40
N LYS A 137 -0.31 -17.22 -3.60
CA LYS A 137 -0.58 -18.65 -3.52
C LYS A 137 -2.01 -18.94 -3.04
N LYS A 138 -2.45 -18.26 -1.98
CA LYS A 138 -3.82 -18.40 -1.45
C LYS A 138 -4.85 -17.97 -2.49
N PHE A 139 -4.59 -16.85 -3.18
CA PHE A 139 -5.42 -16.39 -4.28
C PHE A 139 -5.53 -17.45 -5.39
N ARG A 140 -4.40 -17.97 -5.87
CA ARG A 140 -4.37 -19.04 -6.87
C ARG A 140 -5.21 -20.23 -6.43
N ASN A 141 -4.97 -20.75 -5.23
CA ASN A 141 -5.67 -21.93 -4.71
C ASN A 141 -7.18 -21.70 -4.54
N ALA A 142 -7.61 -20.47 -4.21
CA ALA A 142 -9.02 -20.11 -4.08
C ALA A 142 -9.73 -20.02 -5.44
N MET A 143 -9.01 -19.58 -6.48
CA MET A 143 -9.52 -19.41 -7.84
C MET A 143 -9.38 -20.66 -8.71
N GLU A 144 -8.46 -21.56 -8.38
CA GLU A 144 -8.17 -22.80 -9.12
C GLU A 144 -9.44 -23.68 -9.33
N PRO A 145 -10.33 -23.89 -8.35
CA PRO A 145 -11.56 -24.67 -8.56
C PRO A 145 -12.54 -24.05 -9.56
N SER A 146 -12.55 -22.72 -9.68
CA SER A 146 -13.44 -21.97 -10.59
C SER A 146 -12.96 -21.94 -12.05
N ILE A 147 -11.72 -22.39 -12.31
CA ILE A 147 -11.09 -22.38 -13.65
C ILE A 147 -11.13 -23.77 -14.30
N ILE A 148 -11.40 -24.83 -13.53
CA ILE A 148 -11.57 -26.19 -14.04
C ILE A 148 -12.80 -26.20 -14.97
N GLY A 149 -12.57 -26.12 -16.29
CA GLY A 149 -13.59 -26.08 -17.34
C GLY A 149 -13.60 -24.81 -18.21
N MET A 150 -12.79 -23.80 -17.88
CA MET A 150 -12.53 -22.66 -18.77
C MET A 150 -11.18 -22.86 -19.48
N ASP A 151 -11.17 -23.65 -20.57
CA ASP A 151 -10.04 -23.68 -21.51
C ASP A 151 -10.03 -22.38 -22.34
N THR A 152 -9.81 -21.24 -21.67
CA THR A 152 -9.57 -19.95 -22.32
C THR A 152 -8.07 -19.64 -22.28
N PRO A 153 -7.38 -19.67 -23.42
CA PRO A 153 -5.94 -19.35 -23.53
C PRO A 153 -5.54 -17.95 -23.02
N SER A 154 -6.52 -17.09 -22.72
CA SER A 154 -6.34 -15.69 -22.32
C SER A 154 -6.41 -15.45 -20.81
N PHE A 155 -6.78 -16.45 -20.00
CA PHE A 155 -6.93 -16.28 -18.55
C PHE A 155 -5.62 -16.62 -17.82
N ASP A 156 -5.00 -15.61 -17.22
CA ASP A 156 -3.78 -15.73 -16.42
C ASP A 156 -4.05 -15.22 -15.01
N LEU A 157 -3.94 -16.12 -14.02
CA LEU A 157 -4.18 -15.81 -12.60
C LEU A 157 -3.25 -14.73 -12.05
N GLY A 158 -2.04 -14.61 -12.57
CA GLY A 158 -1.15 -13.52 -12.21
C GLY A 158 -1.70 -12.17 -12.68
N ARG A 159 -2.19 -12.09 -13.92
CA ARG A 159 -2.83 -10.88 -14.45
C ARG A 159 -4.10 -10.50 -13.67
N GLU A 160 -4.92 -11.49 -13.32
CA GLU A 160 -6.13 -11.26 -12.52
C GLU A 160 -5.81 -10.76 -11.12
N TYR A 161 -4.76 -11.30 -10.48
CA TYR A 161 -4.28 -10.81 -9.19
C TYR A 161 -3.90 -9.31 -9.26
N PHE A 162 -3.26 -8.86 -10.34
CA PHE A 162 -2.94 -7.45 -10.54
C PHE A 162 -4.20 -6.59 -10.69
N ALA A 163 -5.16 -7.03 -11.52
CA ALA A 163 -6.42 -6.29 -11.72
C ALA A 163 -7.17 -6.13 -10.39
N MET A 164 -7.30 -7.20 -9.61
CA MET A 164 -7.96 -7.15 -8.31
C MET A 164 -7.19 -6.36 -7.24
N LEU A 165 -5.86 -6.23 -7.39
CA LEU A 165 -5.05 -5.38 -6.53
C LEU A 165 -5.23 -3.90 -6.90
N GLU A 166 -5.30 -3.56 -8.18
CA GLU A 166 -5.62 -2.22 -8.69
C GLU A 166 -7.03 -1.78 -8.28
N ASP A 167 -8.01 -2.70 -8.36
CA ASP A 167 -9.40 -2.47 -7.92
C ASP A 167 -9.55 -2.44 -6.38
N GLY A 168 -8.46 -2.64 -5.63
CA GLY A 168 -8.45 -2.57 -4.17
C GLY A 168 -9.11 -3.75 -3.45
N VAL A 169 -9.55 -4.79 -4.18
CA VAL A 169 -10.24 -5.96 -3.64
C VAL A 169 -9.30 -6.81 -2.75
N ILE A 170 -8.05 -6.98 -3.17
CA ILE A 170 -7.06 -7.80 -2.45
C ILE A 170 -6.39 -7.01 -1.31
N ALA A 171 -6.40 -5.67 -1.37
CA ALA A 171 -5.73 -4.81 -0.41
C ALA A 171 -6.27 -4.98 1.03
N ALA A 172 -7.59 -5.16 1.20
CA ALA A 172 -8.22 -5.17 2.53
C ALA A 172 -7.88 -6.40 3.39
N GLN A 173 -7.68 -7.58 2.78
CA GLN A 173 -7.52 -8.84 3.53
C GLN A 173 -6.07 -9.14 3.93
N TYR A 174 -5.11 -8.70 3.13
CA TYR A 174 -3.72 -8.99 3.41
C TYR A 174 -3.10 -7.94 4.31
N LEU A 175 -3.34 -6.64 4.09
CA LEU A 175 -2.68 -5.51 4.78
C LEU A 175 -2.66 -5.60 6.32
N GLU A 176 -3.65 -6.19 6.98
CA GLU A 176 -3.67 -6.33 8.44
C GLU A 176 -2.51 -7.16 9.00
N SER A 177 -2.09 -8.21 8.29
CA SER A 177 -0.94 -9.05 8.69
C SER A 177 0.43 -8.36 8.53
N TRP A 178 0.50 -7.24 7.79
CA TRP A 178 1.74 -6.52 7.45
C TRP A 178 2.02 -5.36 8.40
N ARG A 179 1.12 -5.09 9.35
CA ARG A 179 1.21 -3.98 10.31
C ARG A 179 2.01 -4.34 11.57
N SER A 180 2.84 -5.38 11.53
CA SER A 180 3.66 -5.75 12.70
C SER A 180 4.86 -4.81 12.88
N GLU A 181 4.71 -3.95 13.90
CA GLU A 181 5.73 -3.34 14.77
C GLU A 181 7.09 -2.91 14.17
N ASP A 182 7.10 -1.84 13.37
CA ASP A 182 8.24 -0.91 13.44
C ASP A 182 8.24 -0.28 14.85
N LYS A 183 9.20 -0.68 15.70
CA LYS A 183 9.26 -0.27 17.12
C LYS A 183 9.76 1.16 17.33
N ASP A 184 10.51 1.71 16.37
CA ASP A 184 11.12 3.04 16.42
C ASP A 184 10.54 3.99 15.36
N ALA A 185 9.21 4.09 15.29
CA ALA A 185 8.53 4.99 14.35
C ALA A 185 7.31 5.68 14.97
N VAL A 186 6.99 6.86 14.44
CA VAL A 186 5.73 7.55 14.74
C VAL A 186 4.61 6.95 13.89
N LEU A 187 3.57 6.47 14.54
CA LEU A 187 2.38 5.94 13.87
C LEU A 187 1.49 7.09 13.38
N VAL A 188 1.32 7.17 12.06
CA VAL A 188 0.32 8.04 11.42
C VAL A 188 -0.79 7.16 10.86
N ALA A 189 -2.00 7.31 11.39
CA ALA A 189 -3.16 6.53 10.97
C ALA A 189 -4.46 7.30 11.16
N PRO A 190 -5.51 7.01 10.38
CA PRO A 190 -6.86 7.47 10.67
C PRO A 190 -7.32 7.01 12.06
N ALA A 191 -8.11 7.84 12.73
CA ALA A 191 -8.57 7.58 14.10
C ALA A 191 -9.26 6.21 14.26
N TYR A 192 -10.19 5.87 13.35
CA TYR A 192 -10.84 4.56 13.33
C TYR A 192 -9.87 3.40 13.16
N SER A 193 -8.94 3.51 12.21
CA SER A 193 -7.93 2.49 11.96
C SER A 193 -7.03 2.26 13.17
N PHE A 194 -6.77 3.30 13.97
CA PHE A 194 -6.04 3.18 15.23
C PHE A 194 -6.83 2.45 16.31
N LEU A 195 -8.13 2.73 16.46
CA LEU A 195 -8.97 2.00 17.41
C LEU A 195 -9.03 0.50 17.11
N MET A 196 -9.12 0.14 15.83
CA MET A 196 -9.13 -1.26 15.39
C MET A 196 -7.80 -1.99 15.67
N MET A 197 -6.67 -1.28 15.69
CA MET A 197 -5.38 -1.87 16.09
C MET A 197 -5.33 -2.28 17.57
N ASN A 198 -6.27 -1.80 18.38
CA ASN A 198 -6.42 -2.10 19.80
C ASN A 198 -5.12 -2.02 20.62
N ARG A 199 -4.27 -1.03 20.32
CA ARG A 199 -3.00 -0.78 21.01
C ARG A 199 -3.04 0.55 21.77
N PRO A 200 -2.39 0.67 22.93
CA PRO A 200 -2.25 1.93 23.63
C PRO A 200 -1.18 2.82 22.96
N ALA A 201 -1.29 4.13 23.19
CA ALA A 201 -0.28 5.14 22.87
C ALA A 201 -0.03 6.03 24.08
N SER A 202 1.24 6.31 24.39
CA SER A 202 1.60 7.26 25.45
C SER A 202 1.12 8.67 25.11
N ILE A 203 1.44 9.12 23.90
CA ILE A 203 1.11 10.47 23.41
C ILE A 203 0.32 10.33 22.11
N GLN A 204 -0.74 11.13 21.97
CA GLN A 204 -1.52 11.23 20.73
C GLN A 204 -1.51 12.65 20.19
N PHE A 205 -1.37 12.79 18.88
CA PHE A 205 -1.51 14.06 18.15
C PHE A 205 -2.74 13.98 17.26
N TRP A 206 -3.73 14.83 17.52
CA TRP A 206 -4.98 14.87 16.75
C TRP A 206 -4.93 16.07 15.82
N LEU A 207 -5.02 15.78 14.52
CA LEU A 207 -4.91 16.79 13.47
C LEU A 207 -6.30 17.34 13.15
N GLU A 208 -6.37 18.66 12.96
CA GLU A 208 -7.58 19.38 12.54
C GLU A 208 -8.85 18.99 13.33
N PRO A 209 -8.85 19.11 14.67
CA PRO A 209 -10.04 18.81 15.49
C PRO A 209 -11.23 19.73 15.18
N GLY A 210 -11.01 20.81 14.42
CA GLY A 210 -12.06 21.69 13.90
C GLY A 210 -12.72 21.18 12.62
N SER A 211 -12.23 20.12 11.99
CA SER A 211 -12.82 19.56 10.77
C SER A 211 -14.11 18.77 11.06
N SER A 212 -15.10 18.86 10.17
CA SER A 212 -16.32 18.01 10.23
C SER A 212 -16.01 16.53 9.99
N GLY A 213 -14.88 16.21 9.35
CA GLY A 213 -14.46 14.84 9.03
C GLY A 213 -14.25 13.93 10.25
N TRP A 214 -14.21 14.47 11.47
CA TRP A 214 -14.14 13.69 12.71
C TRP A 214 -15.43 12.95 13.06
N SER A 215 -16.58 13.46 12.62
CA SER A 215 -17.91 12.90 12.92
C SER A 215 -18.73 12.56 11.68
N GLN A 216 -18.44 13.23 10.57
CA GLN A 216 -19.22 13.13 9.35
C GLN A 216 -19.07 11.75 8.71
N ARG A 217 -20.21 11.14 8.36
CA ARG A 217 -20.24 9.87 7.65
C ARG A 217 -19.89 10.10 6.17
N PRO A 218 -19.16 9.17 5.52
CA PRO A 218 -19.10 9.12 4.07
C PRO A 218 -20.51 9.06 3.47
N SER A 219 -20.84 10.00 2.58
CA SER A 219 -22.14 10.03 1.91
C SER A 219 -22.20 8.93 0.85
N GLN A 220 -22.74 7.77 1.24
CA GLN A 220 -22.96 6.64 0.33
C GLN A 220 -24.46 6.34 0.20
N PRO A 221 -25.11 6.73 -0.91
CA PRO A 221 -26.57 6.65 -1.02
C PRO A 221 -27.11 5.21 -1.06
N LEU A 222 -26.31 4.24 -1.52
CA LEU A 222 -26.74 2.84 -1.66
C LEU A 222 -26.43 1.97 -0.43
N THR A 223 -25.74 2.49 0.58
CA THR A 223 -25.21 1.72 1.71
C THR A 223 -25.44 2.45 3.04
N HIS A 224 -26.62 3.03 3.23
CA HIS A 224 -26.92 3.80 4.44
C HIS A 224 -26.95 2.91 5.70
N PRO A 225 -25.98 3.04 6.64
CA PRO A 225 -25.75 2.04 7.68
C PRO A 225 -26.84 1.96 8.75
N TYR A 226 -27.60 3.05 8.97
CA TYR A 226 -28.68 3.07 9.96
C TYR A 226 -30.02 2.59 9.40
N VAL A 227 -30.47 3.18 8.29
CA VAL A 227 -31.72 2.81 7.60
C VAL A 227 -31.70 1.36 7.12
N LEU A 228 -30.57 0.86 6.62
CA LEU A 228 -30.44 -0.53 6.18
C LEU A 228 -30.08 -1.51 7.32
N SER A 229 -30.03 -1.04 8.57
CA SER A 229 -29.76 -1.91 9.71
C SER A 229 -30.99 -2.76 10.04
N ARG A 230 -30.76 -3.98 10.55
CA ARG A 230 -31.85 -4.87 11.01
C ARG A 230 -32.68 -4.31 12.16
N HIS A 231 -32.18 -3.28 12.84
CA HIS A 231 -32.84 -2.64 13.97
C HIS A 231 -33.64 -1.39 13.54
N TRP A 232 -33.66 -1.07 12.24
CA TRP A 232 -34.44 0.06 11.75
C TRP A 232 -35.93 -0.25 11.80
N VAL A 233 -36.72 0.72 12.26
CA VAL A 233 -38.17 0.60 12.35
C VAL A 233 -38.76 0.87 10.97
N GLU A 234 -39.49 -0.10 10.43
CA GLU A 234 -40.18 0.03 9.15
C GLU A 234 -41.14 1.24 9.16
N GLY A 235 -41.11 2.03 8.08
CA GLY A 235 -41.90 3.26 7.97
C GLY A 235 -41.32 4.49 8.68
N LYS A 236 -40.27 4.36 9.50
CA LYS A 236 -39.53 5.52 10.03
C LYS A 236 -38.69 6.16 8.92
N LEU A 237 -38.83 7.48 8.75
CA LEU A 237 -37.96 8.29 7.90
C LEU A 237 -36.68 8.69 8.65
N TRP A 238 -35.55 8.70 7.95
CA TRP A 238 -34.30 9.27 8.44
C TRP A 238 -34.32 10.78 8.22
N MET A 239 -34.31 11.55 9.32
CA MET A 239 -34.40 13.00 9.28
C MET A 239 -33.03 13.63 9.62
N ASP A 240 -32.86 14.92 9.34
CA ASP A 240 -31.65 15.68 9.70
C ASP A 240 -31.32 15.60 11.19
N SER A 241 -32.33 15.49 12.05
CA SER A 241 -32.14 15.28 13.49
C SER A 241 -31.50 13.93 13.81
N ASP A 242 -31.84 12.86 13.07
CA ASP A 242 -31.21 11.56 13.22
C ASP A 242 -29.75 11.61 12.75
N GLU A 243 -29.45 12.38 11.69
CA GLU A 243 -28.09 12.59 11.20
C GLU A 243 -27.21 13.28 12.25
N VAL A 244 -27.68 14.38 12.84
CA VAL A 244 -26.95 15.11 13.89
C VAL A 244 -26.71 14.24 15.12
N GLU A 245 -27.70 13.44 15.53
CA GLU A 245 -27.56 12.56 16.70
C GLU A 245 -26.60 11.40 16.43
N ALA A 246 -26.63 10.84 15.21
CA ALA A 246 -25.69 9.83 14.77
C ALA A 246 -24.25 10.36 14.75
N GLU A 247 -24.03 11.57 14.24
CA GLU A 247 -22.71 12.22 14.24
C GLU A 247 -22.19 12.44 15.67
N LYS A 248 -23.03 12.95 16.58
CA LYS A 248 -22.66 13.11 17.99
C LYS A 248 -22.28 11.79 18.65
N THR A 249 -23.10 10.76 18.46
CA THR A 249 -22.85 9.42 19.02
C THR A 249 -21.56 8.82 18.47
N THR A 250 -21.34 8.97 17.17
CA THR A 250 -20.15 8.51 16.45
C THR A 250 -18.90 9.20 16.99
N LEU A 251 -18.94 10.53 17.15
CA LEU A 251 -17.85 11.31 17.69
C LEU A 251 -17.54 10.93 19.14
N ALA A 252 -18.57 10.77 19.99
CA ALA A 252 -18.39 10.38 21.38
C ALA A 252 -17.71 9.01 21.52
N ARG A 253 -18.12 8.03 20.70
CA ARG A 253 -17.50 6.70 20.68
C ARG A 253 -16.05 6.74 20.19
N LEU A 254 -15.78 7.48 19.12
CA LEU A 254 -14.45 7.65 18.55
C LEU A 254 -13.51 8.28 19.59
N VAL A 255 -13.89 9.43 20.13
CA VAL A 255 -13.11 10.19 21.11
C VAL A 255 -12.91 9.39 22.40
N GLY A 256 -13.95 8.75 22.93
CA GLY A 256 -13.84 7.88 24.10
C GLY A 256 -12.89 6.69 23.87
N GLY A 257 -12.96 6.09 22.67
CA GLY A 257 -12.05 5.03 22.25
C GLY A 257 -10.59 5.48 22.17
N LEU A 258 -10.34 6.71 21.70
CA LEU A 258 -8.99 7.27 21.58
C LEU A 258 -8.43 7.63 22.96
N LEU A 259 -9.22 8.31 23.79
CA LEU A 259 -8.83 8.72 25.14
C LEU A 259 -8.55 7.52 26.05
N SER A 260 -9.38 6.47 26.00
CA SER A 260 -9.15 5.22 26.75
C SER A 260 -7.86 4.50 26.36
N ARG A 261 -7.26 4.82 25.21
CA ARG A 261 -5.99 4.28 24.71
C ARG A 261 -4.84 5.28 24.82
N CYS A 262 -5.07 6.47 25.36
CA CYS A 262 -4.04 7.46 25.65
C CYS A 262 -3.56 7.29 27.10
N ARG A 263 -2.25 7.15 27.31
CA ARG A 263 -1.72 6.97 28.69
C ARG A 263 -1.33 8.28 29.36
N GLU A 264 -0.83 9.24 28.59
CA GLU A 264 -0.20 10.44 29.17
C GLU A 264 -0.84 11.72 28.66
N LYS A 265 -0.78 11.99 27.34
CA LYS A 265 -1.17 13.30 26.82
C LYS A 265 -1.72 13.28 25.41
N VAL A 266 -2.72 14.13 25.19
CA VAL A 266 -3.27 14.44 23.87
C VAL A 266 -2.86 15.87 23.50
N TYR A 267 -2.35 16.02 22.27
CA TYR A 267 -2.09 17.30 21.64
C TYR A 267 -3.09 17.53 20.52
N LEU A 268 -3.74 18.68 20.52
CA LEU A 268 -4.65 19.12 19.47
C LEU A 268 -3.88 20.06 18.53
N ALA A 269 -3.65 19.62 17.29
CA ALA A 269 -3.06 20.46 16.25
C ALA A 269 -4.18 21.21 15.52
N ILE A 270 -4.42 22.44 15.97
CA ILE A 270 -5.49 23.30 15.46
C ILE A 270 -4.95 24.13 14.29
N SER A 271 -5.72 24.21 13.21
CA SER A 271 -5.49 25.14 12.10
C SER A 271 -6.64 26.14 12.07
N ASP A 272 -6.33 27.42 11.84
CA ASP A 272 -7.35 28.47 11.72
C ASP A 272 -8.21 28.28 10.46
N LEU A 273 -7.58 27.79 9.38
CA LEU A 273 -8.20 27.58 8.07
C LEU A 273 -8.10 26.11 7.65
N GLY A 274 -9.17 25.61 7.05
CA GLY A 274 -9.21 24.27 6.44
C GLY A 274 -8.72 24.27 4.99
N GLU A 275 -8.82 23.10 4.34
CA GLU A 275 -8.41 22.88 2.95
C GLU A 275 -9.08 23.85 1.93
N SER A 276 -10.30 24.30 2.23
CA SER A 276 -11.03 25.27 1.40
C SER A 276 -10.73 26.73 1.73
N GLY A 277 -9.80 26.99 2.66
CA GLY A 277 -9.51 28.32 3.18
C GLY A 277 -10.60 28.89 4.09
N SER A 278 -11.54 28.06 4.55
CA SER A 278 -12.62 28.46 5.47
C SER A 278 -12.26 28.16 6.92
N GLU A 279 -12.81 28.95 7.85
CA GLU A 279 -12.61 28.74 9.29
C GLU A 279 -13.21 27.41 9.76
N GLN A 280 -12.44 26.64 10.52
CA GLN A 280 -12.86 25.34 11.02
C GLN A 280 -13.50 25.44 12.42
N ARG A 281 -14.80 25.15 12.53
CA ARG A 281 -15.56 25.19 13.80
C ARG A 281 -16.30 23.90 14.11
N GLY A 282 -15.67 22.75 13.89
CA GLY A 282 -16.22 21.42 14.10
C GLY A 282 -16.59 21.12 15.56
N SER A 283 -17.46 20.12 15.73
CA SER A 283 -18.04 19.74 17.02
C SER A 283 -16.99 19.29 18.05
N LEU A 284 -15.91 18.64 17.61
CA LEU A 284 -14.85 18.17 18.49
C LEU A 284 -14.07 19.32 19.13
N LEU A 285 -13.63 20.28 18.32
CA LEU A 285 -12.93 21.48 18.82
C LEU A 285 -13.79 22.25 19.83
N ARG A 286 -15.09 22.47 19.53
CA ARG A 286 -16.02 23.13 20.45
C ARG A 286 -16.17 22.38 21.77
N ALA A 287 -16.20 21.05 21.73
CA ALA A 287 -16.29 20.23 22.94
C ALA A 287 -15.05 20.42 23.84
N PHE A 288 -13.84 20.40 23.27
CA PHE A 288 -12.62 20.67 24.03
C PHE A 288 -12.56 22.09 24.59
N GLN A 289 -12.93 23.09 23.80
CA GLN A 289 -12.99 24.48 24.27
C GLN A 289 -13.90 24.62 25.50
N LYS A 290 -15.08 23.98 25.47
CA LYS A 290 -16.01 24.00 26.60
C LYS A 290 -15.43 23.35 27.86
N VAL A 291 -14.72 22.23 27.71
CA VAL A 291 -14.08 21.54 28.84
C VAL A 291 -12.94 22.39 29.41
N LEU A 292 -12.10 22.96 28.55
CA LEU A 292 -10.96 23.80 28.98
C LEU A 292 -11.42 25.08 29.67
N GLN A 293 -12.47 25.75 29.16
CA GLN A 293 -13.07 26.93 29.78
C GLN A 293 -13.74 26.62 31.13
N SER A 294 -14.17 25.38 31.37
CA SER A 294 -14.76 24.98 32.66
C SER A 294 -13.72 24.63 33.73
N GLN A 295 -12.44 24.62 33.38
CA GLN A 295 -11.31 24.32 34.27
C GLN A 295 -10.57 25.60 34.73
N GLU A 296 -10.86 26.75 34.11
CA GLU A 296 -10.47 28.10 34.57
C GLU A 296 -11.53 28.67 35.52
#